data_AF-A0A948R686-F1
#
_entry.id   AF-A0A948R686-F1
#
_cell.length_a   1.000
_cell.length_b   1.000
_cell.length_c   1.000
_cell.angle_alpha   90.00
_cell.angle_beta   90.00
_cell.angle_gamma   90.00
#
_symmetry.space_group_name_H-M   'P 1'
#
loop_
_entity.id
_entity.type
_entity.pdbx_description
1 polymer ?
#
loop_
_entity_poly.entity_id
_entity_poly.type
_entity_poly.pdbx_seq_one_letter_code
_entity_poly.pdbx_strand_id
1 'polypeptide(L)'
;METRANHLWVGAVTLLLLAALAAFIVWIARLGQGEHNEYDIFYGQSVSGLANGSQVSFAGVPVGQVIEIALAKDNPEFVRVRIKVRDDVPML
;
A
#
# COMPACT_ATOMS: atom_id res chain seq x y z
N MET A 1 -50.99 27.71 -2.10
CA MET A 1 -50.29 27.87 -0.81
C MET A 1 -49.27 26.74 -0.67
N GLU A 2 -48.04 27.13 -0.35
CA GLU A 2 -46.98 26.32 0.28
C GLU A 2 -46.30 25.18 -0.50
N THR A 3 -45.45 25.55 -1.47
CA THR A 3 -44.29 24.73 -1.85
C THR A 3 -43.17 24.93 -0.82
N ARG A 4 -43.32 24.35 0.39
CA ARG A 4 -42.25 24.36 1.39
C ARG A 4 -41.05 23.61 0.81
N ALA A 5 -39.97 24.36 0.57
CA ALA A 5 -38.75 23.90 -0.04
C ALA A 5 -38.09 22.78 0.78
N ASN A 6 -38.22 21.54 0.34
CA ASN A 6 -37.51 20.39 0.89
C ASN A 6 -36.02 20.33 0.44
N HIS A 7 -35.53 21.36 -0.25
CA HIS A 7 -34.16 21.43 -0.79
C HIS A 7 -33.10 21.44 0.31
N LEU A 8 -33.41 22.01 1.48
CA LEU A 8 -32.55 21.98 2.66
C LEU A 8 -32.30 20.56 3.15
N TRP A 9 -33.35 19.72 3.17
CA TRP A 9 -33.23 18.31 3.56
C TRP A 9 -32.49 17.49 2.52
N VAL A 10 -32.77 17.72 1.23
CA VAL A 10 -32.04 17.06 0.15
C VAL A 10 -30.55 17.40 0.24
N GLY A 11 -30.20 18.68 0.39
CA GLY A 11 -28.81 19.11 0.54
C GLY A 11 -28.12 18.53 1.78
N ALA A 12 -28.82 18.47 2.92
CA ALA A 12 -28.30 17.87 4.15
C ALA A 12 -28.01 16.38 3.99
N VAL A 13 -28.92 15.62 3.37
CA VAL A 13 -28.73 14.19 3.10
C VAL A 13 -27.57 13.96 2.12
N THR A 14 -27.47 14.77 1.06
CA THR A 14 -26.35 14.65 0.11
C THR A 14 -25.01 14.95 0.77
N LEU A 15 -24.91 15.99 1.60
CA LEU A 15 -23.69 16.30 2.36
C LEU A 15 -23.32 15.18 3.32
N LEU A 16 -24.29 14.59 4.01
CA LEU A 16 -24.05 13.47 4.93
C LEU A 16 -23.50 12.25 4.19
N LEU A 17 -24.10 11.91 3.04
CA LEU A 17 -23.62 10.80 2.20
C LEU A 17 -22.20 11.03 1.68
N LEU A 18 -21.88 12.26 1.27
CA LEU A 18 -20.52 12.61 0.85
C LEU A 18 -19.51 12.50 1.99
N ALA A 19 -19.87 12.95 3.20
CA ALA A 19 -19.03 12.81 4.38
C ALA A 19 -18.82 11.34 4.76
N ALA A 20 -19.87 10.52 4.72
CA ALA A 20 -19.78 9.09 4.97
C ALA A 20 -18.89 8.39 3.92
N LEU A 21 -19.03 8.74 2.64
CA LEU A 21 -18.19 8.22 1.56
C LEU A 21 -16.72 8.58 1.77
N ALA A 22 -16.43 9.84 2.12
CA ALA A 22 -15.06 10.28 2.41
C ALA A 22 -14.46 9.51 3.61
N ALA A 23 -15.22 9.35 4.69
CA ALA A 23 -14.80 8.55 5.84
C ALA A 23 -14.54 7.09 5.47
N PHE A 24 -15.38 6.51 4.61
CA PHE A 24 -15.23 5.14 4.13
C PHE A 24 -13.97 4.95 3.29
N ILE A 25 -13.64 5.90 2.40
CA ILE A 25 -12.40 5.89 1.61
C ILE A 25 -11.17 5.95 2.54
N VAL A 26 -11.18 6.86 3.53
CA VAL A 26 -10.08 6.98 4.50
C VAL A 26 -9.92 5.70 5.33
N TRP A 27 -11.03 5.08 5.72
CA TRP A 27 -11.02 3.83 6.47
C TRP A 27 -10.42 2.67 5.65
N ILE A 28 -10.80 2.51 4.38
CA ILE A 28 -10.22 1.51 3.48
C ILE A 28 -8.73 1.77 3.23
N ALA A 29 -8.34 3.03 3.03
CA ALA A 29 -6.94 3.37 2.83
C ALA A 29 -6.07 2.95 4.03
N ARG A 30 -6.60 3.07 5.27
CA ARG A 30 -5.93 2.58 6.48
C ARG A 30 -5.89 1.05 6.56
N LEU A 31 -6.91 0.33 6.09
CA LEU A 31 -6.90 -1.14 6.05
C LEU A 31 -5.80 -1.70 5.12
N GLY A 32 -5.45 -0.99 4.04
CA GLY A 32 -4.35 -1.38 3.15
C GLY A 32 -2.94 -1.16 3.73
N GLN A 33 -2.83 -0.42 4.84
CA GLN A 33 -1.60 -0.24 5.61
C GLN A 33 -1.42 -1.33 6.67
N GLY A 34 -1.98 -2.53 6.46
CA GLY A 34 -1.70 -3.69 7.31
C GLY A 34 -0.19 -3.79 7.59
N GLU A 35 0.12 -4.09 8.85
CA GLU A 35 1.44 -4.31 9.43
C GLU A 35 2.28 -5.21 8.51
N HIS A 36 3.06 -4.58 7.65
CA HIS A 36 4.00 -5.26 6.78
C HIS A 36 5.33 -4.54 6.94
N ASN A 37 6.32 -5.28 7.39
CA ASN A 37 7.68 -4.79 7.48
C ASN A 37 8.28 -4.64 6.07
N GLU A 38 8.78 -3.43 5.81
CA GLU A 38 9.55 -3.12 4.61
C GLU A 38 11.04 -3.39 4.90
N TYR A 39 11.67 -4.21 4.08
CA TYR A 39 13.09 -4.52 4.17
C TYR A 39 13.80 -4.04 2.90
N ASP A 40 14.91 -3.33 3.08
CA ASP A 40 15.81 -2.95 2.00
C ASP A 40 16.96 -3.96 1.94
N ILE A 41 17.07 -4.67 0.81
CA ILE A 41 18.13 -5.63 0.55
C ILE A 41 19.07 -5.03 -0.49
N PHE A 42 20.37 -5.02 -0.19
CA PHE A 42 21.40 -4.50 -1.07
C PHE A 42 22.09 -5.66 -1.81
N TYR A 43 21.92 -5.72 -3.12
CA TYR A 43 22.57 -6.69 -3.98
C TYR A 43 23.81 -6.06 -4.62
N GLY A 44 24.98 -6.68 -4.43
CA GLY A 44 26.23 -6.28 -5.11
C GLY A 44 26.38 -6.87 -6.51
N GLN A 45 25.35 -7.57 -7.01
CA GLN A 45 25.31 -8.20 -8.33
C GLN A 45 24.05 -7.76 -9.06
N SER A 46 24.03 -7.95 -10.39
CA SER A 46 22.86 -7.62 -11.20
C SER A 46 21.65 -8.45 -10.79
N VAL A 47 20.53 -7.77 -10.51
CA VAL A 47 19.21 -8.38 -10.24
C VAL A 47 18.37 -8.49 -11.52
N SER A 48 19.02 -8.67 -12.68
CA SER A 48 18.36 -8.78 -13.98
C SER A 48 17.31 -9.91 -13.97
N GLY A 49 16.07 -9.58 -14.33
CA GLY A 49 14.94 -10.49 -14.29
C GLY A 49 14.03 -10.36 -13.06
N LEU A 50 14.45 -9.59 -12.04
CA LEU A 50 13.57 -9.21 -10.95
C LEU A 50 12.72 -8.00 -11.36
N ALA A 51 11.42 -8.04 -11.07
CA ALA A 51 10.49 -6.97 -11.38
C ALA A 51 9.77 -6.47 -10.12
N ASN A 52 9.31 -5.22 -10.16
CA ASN A 52 8.38 -4.74 -9.14
C ASN A 52 7.09 -5.60 -9.18
N GLY A 53 6.63 -6.03 -8.02
CA GLY A 53 5.52 -6.97 -7.87
C GLY A 53 5.90 -8.45 -7.94
N SER A 54 7.19 -8.79 -8.13
CA SER A 54 7.63 -10.18 -8.01
C SER A 54 7.32 -10.73 -6.62
N GLN A 55 6.82 -11.96 -6.56
CA GLN A 55 6.49 -12.64 -5.31
C GLN A 55 7.76 -13.00 -4.54
N VAL A 56 7.79 -12.66 -3.25
CA VAL A 56 8.84 -13.08 -2.32
C VAL A 56 8.35 -14.32 -1.59
N SER A 57 9.14 -15.39 -1.64
CA SER A 57 8.86 -16.64 -0.95
C SER A 57 9.95 -16.97 0.06
N PHE A 58 9.53 -17.56 1.17
CA PHE A 58 10.42 -18.10 2.19
C PHE A 58 10.11 -19.59 2.35
N ALA A 59 11.11 -20.44 2.18
CA ALA A 59 10.95 -21.91 2.20
C ALA A 59 9.82 -22.42 1.27
N GLY A 60 9.58 -21.76 0.14
CA GLY A 60 8.52 -22.11 -0.82
C GLY A 60 7.13 -21.56 -0.50
N VAL A 61 6.97 -20.84 0.62
CA VAL A 61 5.71 -20.18 1.01
C VAL A 61 5.75 -18.72 0.58
N PRO A 62 4.71 -18.19 -0.10
CA PRO A 62 4.65 -16.78 -0.44
C PRO A 62 4.45 -15.93 0.82
N VAL A 63 5.44 -15.07 1.08
CA VAL A 63 5.51 -14.24 2.29
C VAL A 63 5.40 -12.74 2.01
N GLY A 64 5.55 -12.34 0.75
CA GLY A 64 5.55 -10.93 0.40
C GLY A 64 5.70 -10.66 -1.09
N GLN A 65 6.06 -9.41 -1.39
CA GLN A 65 6.30 -8.95 -2.75
C GLN A 65 7.40 -7.89 -2.81
N VAL A 66 8.07 -7.80 -3.94
CA VAL A 66 8.99 -6.69 -4.25
C VAL A 66 8.18 -5.44 -4.52
N ILE A 67 8.47 -4.36 -3.79
CA ILE A 67 7.77 -3.07 -3.95
C ILE A 67 8.59 -2.05 -4.72
N GLU A 68 9.92 -2.12 -4.65
CA GLU A 68 10.78 -1.16 -5.34
C GLU A 68 12.13 -1.79 -5.70
N ILE A 69 12.65 -1.45 -6.89
CA ILE A 69 14.00 -1.78 -7.31
C ILE A 69 14.64 -0.47 -7.77
N ALA A 70 15.70 -0.06 -7.09
CA ALA A 70 16.40 1.19 -7.36
C ALA A 70 17.91 1.01 -7.21
N LEU A 71 18.69 1.81 -7.93
CA LEU A 71 20.12 1.92 -7.66
C LEU A 71 20.33 2.62 -6.31
N ALA A 72 21.24 2.11 -5.49
CA ALA A 72 21.55 2.76 -4.23
C ALA A 72 22.21 4.12 -4.50
N LYS A 73 21.64 5.17 -3.89
CA LYS A 73 22.04 6.57 -4.15
C LYS A 73 23.48 6.85 -3.72
N ASP A 74 23.93 6.17 -2.67
CA ASP A 74 25.25 6.37 -2.07
C ASP A 74 26.32 5.52 -2.77
N ASN A 75 25.96 4.36 -3.32
CA ASN A 75 26.87 3.45 -4.02
C ASN A 75 26.16 2.77 -5.20
N PRO A 76 26.29 3.28 -6.44
CA PRO A 76 25.58 2.75 -7.62
C PRO A 76 26.03 1.34 -8.04
N GLU A 77 27.08 0.79 -7.42
CA GLU A 77 27.46 -0.62 -7.54
C GLU A 77 26.45 -1.57 -6.89
N PHE A 78 25.61 -1.06 -5.97
CA PHE A 78 24.58 -1.84 -5.31
C PHE A 78 23.19 -1.50 -5.83
N VAL A 79 22.38 -2.54 -6.04
CA VAL A 79 20.95 -2.40 -6.31
C VAL A 79 20.20 -2.59 -5.00
N ARG A 80 19.44 -1.56 -4.60
CA ARG A 80 18.49 -1.60 -3.49
C ARG A 80 17.18 -2.20 -3.97
N VAL A 81 16.85 -3.35 -3.43
CA VAL A 81 15.55 -4.01 -3.63
C VAL A 81 14.77 -3.91 -2.34
N ARG A 82 13.65 -3.21 -2.39
CA ARG A 82 12.73 -3.11 -1.27
C ARG A 82 11.65 -4.16 -1.39
N ILE A 83 11.48 -4.95 -0.34
CA ILE A 83 10.44 -5.96 -0.24
C ILE A 83 9.49 -5.62 0.90
N LYS A 84 8.22 -5.98 0.71
CA LYS A 84 7.17 -5.88 1.72
C LYS A 84 6.81 -7.30 2.15
N VAL A 85 7.09 -7.63 3.39
CA VAL A 85 6.88 -8.96 3.98
C VAL A 85 5.80 -8.86 5.05
N ARG A 86 4.99 -9.90 5.19
CA ARG A 86 3.99 -9.95 6.26
C ARG A 86 4.66 -10.14 7.63
N ASP A 87 4.06 -9.56 8.67
CA ASP A 87 4.63 -9.56 10.03
C ASP A 87 4.52 -10.91 10.75
N ASP A 88 3.78 -11.87 10.19
CA ASP A 88 3.69 -13.25 10.69
C ASP A 88 4.93 -14.10 10.37
N VAL A 89 5.86 -13.56 9.58
CA VAL A 89 7.03 -14.30 9.09
C VAL A 89 8.19 -14.13 10.08
N PRO A 90 8.65 -15.21 10.74
CA PRO A 90 9.78 -15.14 11.66
C PRO A 90 11.07 -14.90 10.87
N MET A 91 11.54 -13.65 10.86
CA MET A 91 12.85 -13.26 10.35
C MET A 91 13.83 -13.33 11.55
N LEU A 92 14.77 -14.27 11.53
CA LEU A 92 15.81 -14.47 12.56
C LEU A 92 17.04 -13.57 12.33
#